data_AF-A0A498AEY6-F1
#
_entry.id   AF-A0A498AEY6-F1
#
_cell.length_a   1.000
_cell.length_b   1.000
_cell.length_c   1.000
_cell.angle_alpha   90.00
_cell.angle_beta   90.00
_cell.angle_gamma   90.00
#
_symmetry.space_group_name_H-M   'P 1'
#
loop_
_entity.id
_entity.type
_entity.pdbx_description
1 polymer ?
#
loop_
_entity_poly.entity_id
_entity_poly.type
_entity_poly.pdbx_seq_one_letter_code
_entity_poly.pdbx_strand_id
1 'polypeptide(L)'
;MDTPTILKNVDIMSQRDEKVPSMRDTLAYVCAHADEIRTVPGAAALLDEVRTGADVAHKLDRLHTTLQRAGDALGVHGATERGLHPAGVPRRSIPAADDVVYLCPADVCSRYWLPQGDSDPPRCGLHGSALRRNRL
;
A
#
# COMPACT_ATOMS: atom_id res chain seq x y z
N MET A 1 -44.62 35.77 0.82
CA MET A 1 -43.51 36.66 0.47
C MET A 1 -42.42 36.45 1.50
N ASP A 2 -41.26 36.00 0.99
CA ASP A 2 -39.90 36.11 1.52
C ASP A 2 -39.41 35.25 2.70
N THR A 3 -38.63 34.23 2.33
CA THR A 3 -37.44 33.71 3.05
C THR A 3 -36.31 34.77 3.02
N PRO A 4 -35.34 34.74 3.96
CA PRO A 4 -34.07 34.00 3.79
C PRO A 4 -33.61 33.33 5.12
N THR A 5 -33.08 32.10 5.24
CA THR A 5 -31.90 31.38 4.69
C THR A 5 -30.52 31.82 5.24
N ILE A 6 -29.77 30.81 5.74
CA ILE A 6 -28.30 30.68 6.01
C ILE A 6 -27.83 31.35 7.34
N LEU A 7 -27.20 30.66 8.32
CA LEU A 7 -25.97 29.87 8.21
C LEU A 7 -25.85 28.75 9.27
N LYS A 8 -25.45 27.58 8.74
CA LYS A 8 -24.89 26.42 9.43
C LYS A 8 -23.47 26.77 9.92
N ASN A 9 -23.18 26.52 11.20
CA ASN A 9 -21.81 26.36 11.69
C ASN A 9 -21.73 24.93 12.27
N VAL A 10 -21.41 23.92 11.46
CA VAL A 10 -20.05 23.49 11.05
C VAL A 10 -19.37 22.74 12.20
N ASP A 11 -19.77 21.47 12.33
CA ASP A 11 -19.02 20.41 13.01
C ASP A 11 -17.70 20.16 12.25
N ILE A 12 -16.59 20.74 12.71
CA ILE A 12 -15.23 20.39 12.26
C ILE A 12 -14.57 19.52 13.32
N MET A 13 -15.11 18.32 13.53
CA MET A 13 -14.39 17.19 14.15
C MET A 13 -14.78 15.86 13.49
N SER A 14 -15.22 15.89 12.23
CA SER A 14 -15.65 14.69 11.51
C SER A 14 -14.46 13.79 11.16
N GLN A 15 -14.14 12.91 12.12
CA GLN A 15 -13.86 11.50 11.90
C GLN A 15 -12.69 11.21 10.95
N ARG A 16 -11.51 10.99 11.54
CA ARG A 16 -10.47 10.18 10.91
C ARG A 16 -11.05 8.78 10.77
N ASP A 17 -11.61 8.48 9.60
CA ASP A 17 -11.89 7.10 9.19
C ASP A 17 -10.60 6.31 9.39
N GLU A 18 -10.63 5.39 10.34
CA GLU A 18 -9.61 4.36 10.51
C GLU A 18 -9.74 3.43 9.31
N LYS A 19 -9.23 3.89 8.15
CA LYS A 19 -9.40 3.20 6.87
C LYS A 19 -8.66 1.87 6.95
N VAL A 20 -9.43 0.79 7.09
CA VAL A 20 -8.91 -0.58 6.99
C VAL A 20 -8.21 -0.71 5.63
N PRO A 21 -6.93 -1.12 5.58
CA PRO A 21 -6.21 -1.26 4.33
C PRO A 21 -6.90 -2.29 3.43
N SER A 22 -7.09 -1.95 2.15
CA SER A 22 -7.68 -2.89 1.21
C SER A 22 -6.74 -4.07 0.93
N MET A 23 -7.25 -5.15 0.36
CA MET A 23 -6.43 -6.28 -0.09
C MET A 23 -5.30 -5.84 -1.04
N ARG A 24 -5.59 -4.90 -1.96
CA ARG A 24 -4.60 -4.37 -2.89
C ARG A 24 -3.51 -3.57 -2.18
N ASP A 25 -3.84 -2.87 -1.10
CA ASP A 25 -2.89 -2.11 -0.26
C ASP A 25 -2.01 -3.03 0.59
N THR A 26 -2.60 -4.08 1.16
CA THR A 26 -1.84 -5.13 1.87
C THR A 26 -0.87 -5.83 0.92
N LEU A 27 -1.31 -6.18 -0.29
CA LEU A 27 -0.42 -6.73 -1.32
C LEU A 27 0.63 -5.71 -1.78
N ALA A 28 0.33 -4.42 -1.76
CA ALA A 28 1.28 -3.36 -2.10
C ALA A 28 2.41 -3.28 -1.07
N TYR A 29 2.07 -3.38 0.22
CA TYR A 29 3.03 -3.49 1.31
C TYR A 29 3.93 -4.72 1.15
N VAL A 30 3.33 -5.90 1.02
CA VAL A 30 4.06 -7.15 0.84
C VAL A 30 4.97 -7.10 -0.40
N CYS A 31 4.50 -6.51 -1.49
CA CYS A 31 5.29 -6.32 -2.71
C CYS A 31 6.46 -5.35 -2.51
N ALA A 32 6.33 -4.33 -1.67
CA ALA A 32 7.39 -3.38 -1.38
C ALA A 32 8.46 -3.97 -0.45
N HIS A 33 8.06 -4.81 0.50
CA HIS A 33 8.93 -5.41 1.52
C HIS A 33 9.27 -6.88 1.23
N ALA A 34 9.05 -7.36 0.01
CA ALA A 34 9.15 -8.79 -0.31
C ALA A 34 10.52 -9.38 0.03
N ASP A 35 11.60 -8.64 -0.23
CA ASP A 35 12.96 -9.12 0.05
C ASP A 35 13.27 -9.19 1.54
N GLU A 36 12.80 -8.22 2.33
CA GLU A 36 12.88 -8.23 3.79
C GLU A 36 12.06 -9.39 4.37
N ILE A 37 10.81 -9.55 3.92
CA ILE A 37 9.91 -10.62 4.35
C ILE A 37 10.51 -11.99 4.05
N ARG A 38 11.19 -12.19 2.91
CA ARG A 38 11.86 -13.47 2.58
C ARG A 38 12.91 -13.89 3.61
N THR A 39 13.50 -12.96 4.34
CA THR A 39 14.50 -13.27 5.37
C THR A 39 13.88 -13.86 6.65
N VAL A 40 12.56 -13.70 6.83
CA VAL A 40 11.85 -14.23 7.98
C VAL A 40 11.67 -15.75 7.86
N PRO A 41 12.05 -16.55 8.87
CA PRO A 41 11.87 -18.01 8.83
C PRO A 41 10.41 -18.41 8.54
N GLY A 42 10.22 -19.22 7.49
CA GLY A 42 8.90 -19.70 7.06
C GLY A 42 8.10 -18.75 6.16
N ALA A 43 8.52 -17.49 6.01
CA ALA A 43 7.78 -16.50 5.21
C ALA A 43 8.00 -16.64 3.70
N ALA A 44 9.16 -17.14 3.24
CA ALA A 44 9.47 -17.29 1.83
C ALA A 44 8.46 -18.19 1.08
N ALA A 45 8.12 -19.36 1.65
CA ALA A 45 7.13 -20.26 1.06
C ALA A 45 5.73 -19.63 1.01
N LEU A 46 5.34 -18.87 2.06
CA LEU A 46 4.07 -18.16 2.11
C LEU A 46 3.99 -17.03 1.07
N LEU A 47 5.09 -16.33 0.81
CA LEU A 47 5.16 -15.35 -0.27
C LEU A 47 4.93 -15.97 -1.66
N ASP A 48 5.52 -17.14 -1.91
CA ASP A 48 5.31 -17.86 -3.16
C ASP A 48 3.86 -18.36 -3.29
N GLU A 49 3.25 -18.78 -2.17
CA GLU A 49 1.83 -19.10 -2.12
C GLU A 49 0.95 -17.88 -2.45
N VAL A 50 1.23 -16.71 -1.88
CA VAL A 50 0.48 -15.46 -2.15
C VAL A 50 0.53 -15.12 -3.64
N ARG A 51 1.66 -15.37 -4.32
CA ARG A 51 1.84 -15.13 -5.76
C ARG A 51 0.93 -15.96 -6.67
N THR A 52 0.56 -17.18 -6.25
CA THR A 52 -0.15 -18.17 -7.10
C THR A 52 -1.68 -18.04 -7.09
N GLY A 53 -2.23 -17.06 -6.36
CA GLY A 53 -3.58 -16.52 -6.62
C GLY A 53 -4.78 -17.25 -6.01
N ALA A 54 -4.68 -18.53 -5.64
CA ALA A 54 -5.76 -19.19 -4.90
C ALA A 54 -5.76 -18.74 -3.43
N ASP A 55 -6.91 -18.31 -2.90
CA ASP A 55 -7.12 -17.90 -1.50
C ASP A 55 -6.03 -16.97 -0.92
N VAL A 56 -5.81 -15.85 -1.62
CA VAL A 56 -4.81 -14.84 -1.23
C VAL A 56 -5.08 -14.30 0.18
N ALA A 57 -6.35 -14.19 0.59
CA ALA A 57 -6.71 -13.68 1.90
C ALA A 57 -6.18 -14.58 3.03
N HIS A 58 -6.45 -15.89 2.97
CA HIS A 58 -5.95 -16.83 3.96
C HIS A 58 -4.42 -16.91 3.99
N LYS A 59 -3.78 -16.86 2.82
CA LYS A 59 -2.32 -16.86 2.72
C LYS A 59 -1.68 -15.61 3.32
N LEU A 60 -2.30 -14.45 3.14
CA LEU A 60 -1.86 -13.21 3.77
C LEU A 60 -2.03 -13.24 5.29
N ASP A 61 -3.10 -13.87 5.80
CA ASP A 61 -3.31 -14.06 7.24
C ASP A 61 -2.25 -14.99 7.87
N ARG A 62 -1.90 -16.08 7.17
CA ARG A 62 -0.79 -16.96 7.57
C ARG A 62 0.56 -16.23 7.55
N LEU A 63 0.80 -15.41 6.52
CA LEU A 63 2.01 -14.58 6.44
C LEU A 63 2.04 -13.56 7.58
N HIS A 64 0.92 -12.89 7.86
CA HIS A 64 0.78 -11.95 8.97
C HIS A 64 1.14 -12.59 10.31
N THR A 65 0.56 -13.75 10.59
CA THR A 65 0.85 -14.50 11.82
C THR A 65 2.32 -14.93 11.91
N THR A 66 2.92 -15.31 10.78
CA THR A 66 4.35 -15.67 10.72
C THR A 66 5.24 -14.48 11.05
N LEU A 67 4.95 -13.30 10.49
CA LEU A 67 5.69 -12.07 10.77
C LEU A 67 5.55 -11.65 12.24
N GLN A 68 4.34 -11.74 12.81
CA GLN A 68 4.11 -11.45 14.22
C GLN A 68 4.91 -12.35 15.16
N ARG A 69 4.95 -13.66 14.87
CA ARG A 69 5.76 -14.62 15.65
C ARG A 69 7.26 -14.35 15.55
N ALA A 70 7.71 -13.72 14.46
CA ALA A 70 9.09 -13.30 14.28
C ALA A 70 9.41 -11.93 14.92
N GLY A 71 8.44 -11.27 15.55
CA GLY A 71 8.62 -10.01 16.27
C GLY A 71 8.14 -8.76 15.53
N ASP A 72 7.65 -8.88 14.29
CA ASP A 72 6.99 -7.78 13.60
C ASP A 72 5.52 -7.69 14.00
N ALA A 73 5.23 -6.85 15.01
CA ALA A 73 3.89 -6.68 15.55
C ALA A 73 2.85 -6.21 14.50
N LEU A 74 3.28 -5.50 13.44
CA LEU A 74 2.39 -4.99 12.40
C LEU A 74 2.14 -6.03 11.30
N GLY A 75 3.09 -6.93 11.09
CA GLY A 75 3.05 -7.94 10.02
C GLY A 75 2.72 -7.33 8.67
N VAL A 76 1.86 -7.98 7.88
CA VAL A 76 1.46 -7.47 6.54
C VAL A 76 0.70 -6.14 6.54
N HIS A 77 0.32 -5.61 7.70
CA HIS A 77 -0.39 -4.34 7.85
C HIS A 77 0.54 -3.16 8.18
N GLY A 78 1.87 -3.34 8.11
CA GLY A 78 2.84 -2.27 8.33
C GLY A 78 2.64 -1.02 7.45
N ALA A 79 1.89 -1.13 6.34
CA ALA A 79 1.49 0.02 5.51
C ALA A 79 0.50 0.98 6.16
N THR A 80 -0.14 0.64 7.28
CA THR A 80 -0.90 1.64 8.04
C THR A 80 0.11 2.61 8.64
N GLU A 81 0.37 3.72 7.94
CA GLU A 81 1.20 4.82 8.43
C GLU A 81 0.60 5.37 9.74
N ARG A 82 0.96 4.75 10.87
CA ARG A 82 0.81 5.34 12.22
C ARG A 82 2.00 6.25 12.54
N GLY A 83 2.62 6.85 11.52
CA GLY A 83 3.66 7.86 11.67
C GLY A 83 3.05 9.24 11.87
N LEU A 84 3.57 10.01 12.84
CA LEU A 84 3.32 11.45 12.93
C LEU A 84 3.77 12.07 11.61
N HIS A 85 2.83 12.54 10.79
CA HIS A 85 3.16 13.31 9.60
C HIS A 85 3.17 14.79 9.98
N PRO A 86 4.31 15.50 9.86
CA PRO A 86 4.35 16.93 10.12
C PRO A 86 3.34 17.65 9.22
N ALA A 87 2.52 18.53 9.80
CA ALA A 87 1.62 19.36 9.02
C ALA A 87 2.43 20.20 8.02
N GLY A 88 2.02 20.20 6.75
CA GLY A 88 2.68 20.97 5.69
C GLY A 88 3.71 20.18 4.86
N VAL A 89 4.02 18.93 5.22
CA VAL A 89 4.73 18.01 4.32
C VAL A 89 3.68 17.24 3.52
N PRO A 90 3.72 17.25 2.17
CA PRO A 90 2.81 16.41 1.40
C PRO A 90 3.11 14.95 1.70
N ARG A 91 2.12 14.21 2.24
CA ARG A 91 2.13 12.74 2.21
C ARG A 91 2.34 12.34 0.76
N ARG A 92 3.39 11.56 0.47
CA ARG A 92 3.80 11.06 -0.87
C ARG A 92 3.18 11.84 -2.03
N SER A 93 3.98 12.62 -2.75
CA SER A 93 3.58 13.34 -3.96
C SER A 93 2.54 12.55 -4.75
N ILE A 94 1.28 13.00 -4.67
CA ILE A 94 0.19 12.39 -5.42
C ILE A 94 0.54 12.65 -6.89
N PRO A 95 0.60 11.61 -7.73
CA PRO A 95 0.90 11.81 -9.14
C PRO A 95 -0.05 12.84 -9.75
N ALA A 96 0.50 13.80 -10.48
CA ALA A 96 -0.28 14.72 -11.29
C ALA A 96 -0.82 14.00 -12.53
N ALA A 97 -1.88 14.56 -13.13
CA ALA A 97 -2.23 14.21 -14.50
C ALA A 97 -1.00 14.49 -15.39
N ASP A 98 -0.68 13.54 -16.26
CA ASP A 98 0.52 13.43 -17.10
C ASP A 98 1.79 12.82 -16.49
N ASP A 99 1.80 12.49 -15.20
CA ASP A 99 2.96 11.84 -14.60
C ASP A 99 3.16 10.42 -15.14
N VAL A 100 4.43 10.07 -15.42
CA VAL A 100 4.82 8.71 -15.73
C VAL A 100 4.84 7.91 -14.44
N VAL A 101 4.01 6.88 -14.36
CA VAL A 101 3.92 5.98 -13.21
C VAL A 101 4.29 4.56 -13.58
N TYR A 102 4.88 3.82 -12.65
CA TYR A 102 5.20 2.42 -12.81
C TYR A 102 4.34 1.59 -11.86
N LEU A 103 3.50 0.73 -12.44
CA LEU A 103 2.44 -0.01 -11.75
C LEU A 103 2.75 -1.51 -11.68
N CYS A 104 2.01 -2.21 -10.82
CA CYS A 104 2.07 -3.67 -10.72
C CYS A 104 1.87 -4.33 -12.10
N PRO A 105 2.76 -5.23 -12.53
CA PRO A 105 2.65 -5.89 -13.84
C PRO A 105 1.43 -6.80 -13.94
N ALA A 106 0.97 -7.36 -12.82
CA ALA A 106 -0.21 -8.22 -12.75
C ALA A 106 -1.48 -7.46 -12.33
N ASP A 107 -1.39 -6.14 -12.11
CA ASP A 107 -2.50 -5.29 -11.63
C ASP A 107 -3.16 -5.75 -10.30
N VAL A 108 -2.49 -6.61 -9.51
CA VAL A 108 -3.07 -7.17 -8.28
C VAL A 108 -2.89 -6.30 -7.04
N CYS A 109 -1.89 -5.41 -7.01
CA CYS A 109 -1.63 -4.54 -5.86
C CYS A 109 -1.64 -3.06 -6.26
N SER A 110 -1.88 -2.17 -5.28
CA SER A 110 -1.96 -0.72 -5.47
C SER A 110 -0.58 -0.03 -5.45
N ARG A 111 0.52 -0.79 -5.40
CA ARG A 111 1.88 -0.23 -5.41
C ARG A 111 2.13 0.47 -6.74
N TYR A 112 2.53 1.74 -6.64
CA TYR A 112 3.07 2.51 -7.75
C TYR A 112 4.46 3.03 -7.39
N TRP A 113 5.24 3.38 -8.41
CA TRP A 113 6.51 4.07 -8.28
C TRP A 113 6.55 5.24 -9.25
N LEU A 114 7.08 6.37 -8.77
CA LEU A 114 7.31 7.58 -9.56
C LEU A 114 8.81 7.73 -9.82
N PRO A 115 9.22 8.08 -11.05
CA PRO A 115 10.58 8.51 -11.35
C PRO A 115 11.11 9.54 -10.38
N GLN A 116 12.28 9.27 -9.82
CA GLN A 116 13.07 10.23 -9.05
C GLN A 116 14.46 10.33 -9.69
N GLY A 117 14.69 11.40 -10.45
CA GLY A 117 15.90 11.58 -11.26
C GLY A 117 16.09 10.46 -12.28
N ASP A 118 17.34 10.04 -12.48
CA ASP A 118 17.74 8.98 -13.42
C ASP A 118 17.67 7.56 -12.82
N SER A 119 16.86 7.35 -11.78
CA SER A 119 16.73 6.04 -11.14
C SER A 119 15.94 5.07 -12.01
N ASP A 120 16.44 3.85 -12.15
CA ASP A 120 15.67 2.77 -12.76
C ASP A 120 14.48 2.37 -11.87
N PRO A 121 13.31 2.06 -12.46
CA PRO A 121 12.17 1.58 -11.70
C PRO A 121 12.51 0.24 -11.04
N PRO A 122 12.13 0.03 -9.76
CA PRO A 122 12.35 -1.24 -9.09
C PRO A 122 11.54 -2.35 -9.76
N ARG A 123 11.94 -3.61 -9.55
CA ARG A 123 11.14 -4.77 -9.97
C ARG A 123 9.97 -5.03 -9.01
N CYS A 124 8.96 -5.73 -9.49
CA CYS A 124 7.86 -6.22 -8.64
C CYS A 124 8.39 -7.22 -7.62
N GLY A 125 8.19 -6.98 -6.32
CA GLY A 125 8.65 -7.90 -5.27
C GLY A 125 7.92 -9.25 -5.24
N LEU A 126 6.67 -9.29 -5.72
CA LEU A 126 5.87 -10.52 -5.82
C LEU A 126 6.23 -11.37 -7.05
N HIS A 127 6.44 -10.73 -8.22
CA HIS A 127 6.60 -11.43 -9.49
C HIS A 127 8.02 -11.35 -10.09
N GLY A 128 8.94 -10.57 -9.51
CA GLY A 128 10.30 -10.33 -10.03
C GLY A 128 10.38 -9.61 -11.39
N SER A 129 9.22 -9.33 -11.98
CA SER A 129 9.08 -8.75 -13.32
C SER A 129 9.17 -7.22 -13.29
N ALA A 130 9.53 -6.61 -14.42
CA ALA A 130 9.53 -5.15 -14.57
C ALA A 130 8.12 -4.58 -14.31
N LEU A 131 8.06 -3.40 -13.69
CA LEU A 131 6.81 -2.69 -13.50
C LEU A 131 6.25 -2.19 -14.84
N ARG A 132 4.92 -2.15 -14.94
CA ARG A 132 4.23 -1.65 -16.13
C ARG A 132 4.24 -0.13 -16.12
N ARG A 133 4.88 0.48 -17.12
CA ARG A 133 4.84 1.93 -17.33
C ARG A 133 3.43 2.36 -17.75
N ASN A 134 2.92 3.42 -17.14
CA ASN A 134 1.65 4.06 -17.48
C ASN A 134 1.78 5.59 -17.38
N ARG A 135 0.78 6.31 -17.89
CA ARG A 135 0.61 7.75 -17.73
C ARG A 135 -0.76 7.99 -17.10
N LEU A 136 -0.85 8.86 -16.09
CA LEU A 136 -2.08 9.22 -15.41
C LEU A 136 -2.77 10.43 -16.03
#